data_AF-X5J725-F1
#
_entry.id   AF-X5J725-F1
#
_cell.length_a   1.000
_cell.length_b   1.000
_cell.length_c   1.000
_cell.angle_alpha   90.00
_cell.angle_beta   90.00
_cell.angle_gamma   90.00
#
_symmetry.space_group_name_H-M   'P 1'
#
loop_
_entity.id
_entity.type
_entity.pdbx_description
1 polymer ?
#
loop_
_entity_poly.entity_id
_entity_poly.type
_entity_poly.pdbx_seq_one_letter_code
_entity_poly.pdbx_strand_id
1 'polypeptide(L)'
;DPERSHPKWMILTILPVPPPHVRPPVRVEGLNPSPDDVTHHLGNLVRCNNALLRMKESNQQQTAVKEQLALLQWTVTTYFINDKPSIQRAVTRNNKVIKSISQRLKGKEGHIRGHLSGKRVDFSARSVISPDPSIRIDQVGVPKHIAKILTFPEVVTQRNREELAQLVQNGPDKLEGANYVINPQGVKFSLSRTTERSTMHLDDNSIVERHLKDNDIVIFNRQPSLHKMSMMGHHAVIMRGSTFRLNLSVTTPYNADFDGDEMNLHVPQSQQARAEVKHIMLVPNQIISPQKNGPIIGLVQDSLLGCRLLTLKNTFLNRNEMMNLMMCIIHTKKNIVLPPPCIIIPQKNIYLWSGKQVFSLFLPYINYDFQADTCDKEWEWMPPKDTRVIIRDGNLLAGILDKKTVGQSEKSLA
;
A
#
# COMPACT_ATOMS: atom_id res chain seq x y z
N ASP A 1 -30.23 -16.54 28.92
CA ASP A 1 -29.34 -17.09 29.96
C ASP A 1 -29.47 -16.21 31.22
N PRO A 2 -30.16 -16.70 32.27
CA PRO A 2 -30.40 -15.93 33.49
C PRO A 2 -29.12 -15.49 34.22
N GLU A 3 -28.01 -16.19 34.01
CA GLU A 3 -26.71 -15.86 34.62
C GLU A 3 -26.03 -14.67 33.92
N ARG A 4 -26.30 -14.46 32.63
CA ARG A 4 -25.64 -13.44 31.81
C ARG A 4 -26.51 -12.23 31.48
N SER A 5 -27.83 -12.38 31.47
CA SER A 5 -28.75 -11.31 31.08
C SER A 5 -30.09 -11.42 31.79
N HIS A 6 -30.12 -11.13 33.09
CA HIS A 6 -31.37 -11.11 33.85
C HIS A 6 -32.19 -9.84 33.53
N PRO A 7 -33.51 -9.91 33.26
CA PRO A 7 -34.31 -8.75 32.86
C PRO A 7 -34.26 -7.55 33.81
N LYS A 8 -34.15 -7.81 35.13
CA LYS A 8 -33.97 -6.79 36.18
C LYS A 8 -32.78 -5.84 35.89
N TRP A 9 -31.73 -6.31 35.21
CA TRP A 9 -30.53 -5.52 34.91
C TRP A 9 -30.74 -4.49 33.79
N MET A 10 -31.85 -4.55 33.06
CA MET A 10 -32.23 -3.49 32.12
C MET A 10 -32.64 -2.19 32.84
N ILE A 11 -32.99 -2.28 34.12
CA ILE A 11 -33.29 -1.12 34.97
C ILE A 11 -32.00 -0.71 35.69
N LEU A 12 -31.46 0.44 35.31
CA LEU A 12 -30.22 0.98 35.88
C LEU A 12 -30.44 1.44 37.32
N THR A 13 -29.96 0.65 38.28
CA THR A 13 -29.91 1.01 39.70
C THR A 13 -28.54 1.57 40.10
N ILE A 14 -27.48 1.05 39.48
CA ILE A 14 -26.09 1.48 39.67
C ILE A 14 -25.55 1.85 38.28
N LEU A 15 -25.08 3.08 38.12
CA LEU A 15 -24.48 3.55 36.88
C LEU A 15 -22.95 3.50 36.99
N PRO A 16 -22.25 2.66 36.19
CA PRO A 16 -20.79 2.62 36.20
C PRO A 16 -20.21 3.90 35.60
N VAL A 17 -19.25 4.52 36.30
CA VAL A 17 -18.55 5.71 35.82
C VAL A 17 -17.28 5.27 35.08
N PRO A 18 -17.11 5.59 33.78
CA PRO A 18 -15.92 5.19 33.04
C PRO A 18 -14.66 5.88 33.60
N PRO A 19 -13.50 5.20 33.58
CA PRO A 19 -12.25 5.78 34.07
C PRO A 19 -11.76 6.91 33.16
N PRO A 20 -10.83 7.77 33.64
CA PRO A 20 -10.30 8.90 32.86
C PRO A 20 -9.75 8.55 31.47
N HIS A 21 -9.23 7.33 31.28
CA HIS A 21 -8.74 6.87 29.97
C HIS A 21 -9.81 6.83 28.86
N VAL A 22 -11.09 6.67 29.22
CA VAL A 22 -12.22 6.69 28.26
C VAL A 22 -12.72 8.13 28.02
N ARG A 23 -12.41 9.05 28.93
CA ARG A 23 -12.87 10.45 28.94
C ARG A 23 -11.70 11.42 29.22
N PRO A 24 -10.64 11.40 28.39
CA PRO A 24 -9.42 12.13 28.66
C PRO A 24 -9.69 13.65 28.63
N PRO A 25 -9.17 14.43 29.60
CA PRO A 25 -9.27 15.88 29.55
C PRO A 25 -8.40 16.41 28.39
N VAL A 26 -8.90 17.44 27.72
CA VAL A 26 -8.13 18.14 26.69
C VAL A 26 -7.24 19.16 27.39
N ARG A 27 -5.92 19.01 27.25
CA ARG A 27 -4.93 19.95 27.77
C ARG A 27 -4.40 20.78 26.61
N VAL A 28 -4.47 22.10 26.75
CA VAL A 28 -3.80 23.05 25.86
C VAL A 28 -2.70 23.70 26.68
N GLU A 29 -1.49 23.80 26.14
CA GLU A 29 -0.37 24.44 26.84
C GLU A 29 -0.74 25.87 27.26
N GLY A 30 -0.53 26.19 28.54
CA GLY A 30 -0.84 27.51 29.12
C GLY A 30 -2.30 27.73 29.52
N LEU A 31 -3.24 26.81 29.26
CA LEU A 31 -4.63 26.90 29.72
C LEU A 31 -4.99 25.78 30.71
N ASN A 32 -5.98 26.08 31.55
CA ASN A 32 -6.59 25.08 32.42
C ASN A 32 -7.18 23.92 31.59
N PRO A 33 -6.97 22.65 31.99
CA PRO A 33 -7.52 21.51 31.27
C PRO A 33 -9.03 21.60 31.10
N SER A 34 -9.50 21.41 29.86
CA SER A 34 -10.92 21.33 29.57
C SER A 34 -11.42 19.90 29.77
N PRO A 35 -12.47 19.68 30.59
CA PRO A 35 -13.01 18.34 30.80
C PRO A 35 -13.68 17.80 29.54
N ASP A 36 -13.60 16.48 29.34
CA ASP A 36 -14.30 15.78 28.25
C ASP A 36 -15.83 15.94 28.34
N ASP A 37 -16.50 15.90 27.18
CA ASP A 37 -17.96 15.98 27.05
C ASP A 37 -18.70 14.96 27.96
N VAL A 38 -18.19 13.73 28.10
CA VAL A 38 -18.76 12.69 28.98
C VAL A 38 -18.57 13.08 30.45
N THR A 39 -17.44 13.68 30.81
CA THR A 39 -17.18 14.17 32.18
C THR A 39 -18.14 15.30 32.54
N HIS A 40 -18.38 16.25 31.63
CA HIS A 40 -19.35 17.32 31.86
C HIS A 40 -20.76 16.75 32.08
N HIS A 41 -21.15 15.75 31.28
CA HIS A 41 -22.46 15.12 31.39
C HIS A 41 -22.62 14.33 32.70
N LEU A 42 -21.59 13.59 33.13
CA LEU A 42 -21.56 12.92 34.44
C LEU A 42 -21.71 13.90 35.61
N GLY A 43 -21.07 15.07 35.52
CA GLY A 43 -21.22 16.13 36.52
C GLY A 43 -22.67 16.64 36.64
N ASN A 44 -23.40 16.72 35.53
CA ASN A 44 -24.84 17.05 35.55
C ASN A 44 -25.66 15.92 36.18
N LEU A 45 -25.35 14.67 35.85
CA LEU A 45 -26.04 13.49 36.36
C LEU A 45 -25.93 13.38 37.89
N VAL A 46 -24.71 13.53 38.44
CA VAL A 46 -24.48 13.52 39.89
C VAL A 46 -25.24 14.65 40.58
N ARG A 47 -25.24 15.85 39.99
CA ARG A 47 -26.01 16.99 40.52
C ARG A 47 -27.52 16.71 40.55
N CYS A 48 -28.08 16.17 39.46
CA CYS A 48 -29.51 15.83 39.38
C CYS A 48 -29.89 14.74 40.40
N ASN A 49 -29.04 13.72 40.56
CA ASN A 49 -29.26 12.63 41.50
C ASN A 49 -29.21 13.10 42.96
N ASN A 50 -28.21 13.90 43.33
CA ASN A 50 -28.09 14.45 44.68
C ASN A 50 -29.24 15.44 45.00
N ALA A 51 -29.71 16.20 44.01
CA ALA A 51 -30.88 17.06 44.18
C ALA A 51 -32.14 16.23 44.44
N LEU A 52 -32.38 15.15 43.67
CA LEU A 52 -33.51 14.24 43.89
C LEU A 52 -33.47 13.59 45.28
N LEU A 53 -32.29 13.21 45.76
CA LEU A 53 -32.10 12.67 47.11
C LEU A 53 -32.54 13.66 48.19
N ARG A 54 -32.06 14.91 48.11
CA ARG A 54 -32.43 15.98 49.06
C ARG A 54 -33.93 16.29 49.04
N MET A 55 -34.57 16.30 47.87
CA MET A 55 -36.02 16.54 47.75
C MET A 55 -36.85 15.43 48.40
N LYS A 56 -36.37 14.18 48.34
CA LYS A 56 -36.99 13.05 49.04
C LYS A 56 -36.82 13.14 50.56
N GLU A 57 -35.63 13.48 51.04
CA GLU A 57 -35.35 13.65 52.47
C GLU A 57 -36.14 14.82 53.08
N SER A 58 -36.31 15.91 52.33
CA SER A 58 -37.05 17.10 52.76
C SER A 58 -38.58 16.96 52.62
N ASN A 59 -39.08 15.78 52.27
CA ASN A 59 -40.50 15.45 52.08
C ASN A 59 -41.27 16.47 51.22
N GLN A 60 -40.66 16.90 50.11
CA GLN A 60 -41.26 17.87 49.20
C GLN A 60 -42.50 17.31 48.47
N GLN A 61 -43.27 18.21 47.86
CA GLN A 61 -44.46 17.84 47.07
C GLN A 61 -44.15 16.78 46.01
N GLN A 62 -45.01 15.77 45.90
CA GLN A 62 -44.83 14.65 44.98
C GLN A 62 -44.69 15.07 43.51
N THR A 63 -45.33 16.19 43.11
CA THR A 63 -45.23 16.74 41.75
C THR A 63 -43.80 17.16 41.42
N ALA A 64 -43.14 17.91 42.30
CA ALA A 64 -41.76 18.35 42.12
C ALA A 64 -40.77 17.17 42.06
N VAL A 65 -41.01 16.13 42.87
CA VAL A 65 -40.20 14.90 42.85
C VAL A 65 -40.35 14.16 41.52
N LYS A 66 -41.57 14.10 40.94
CA LYS A 66 -41.82 13.49 39.63
C LYS A 66 -41.12 14.24 38.49
N GLU A 67 -41.13 15.57 38.52
CA GLU A 67 -40.42 16.40 37.53
C GLU A 67 -38.90 16.18 37.60
N GLN A 68 -38.32 16.18 38.81
CA GLN A 68 -36.90 15.93 38.99
C GLN A 68 -36.49 14.50 38.58
N LEU A 69 -37.37 13.53 38.80
CA LEU A 69 -37.18 12.15 38.33
C LEU A 69 -37.20 12.07 36.80
N ALA A 70 -38.09 12.82 36.12
CA ALA A 70 -38.09 12.91 34.66
C ALA A 70 -36.81 13.58 34.12
N LEU A 71 -36.29 14.60 34.81
CA LEU A 71 -35.02 15.24 34.46
C LEU A 71 -33.83 14.28 34.62
N LEU A 72 -33.80 13.48 35.70
CA LEU A 72 -32.77 12.45 35.89
C LEU A 72 -32.84 11.40 34.79
N GLN A 73 -34.05 10.93 34.45
CA GLN A 73 -34.25 9.99 33.35
C GLN A 73 -33.78 10.57 32.00
N TRP A 74 -34.08 11.84 31.72
CA TRP A 74 -33.60 12.53 30.53
C TRP A 74 -32.06 12.62 30.49
N THR A 75 -31.44 12.96 31.62
CA THR A 75 -29.98 13.07 31.74
C THR A 75 -29.30 11.70 31.55
N VAL A 76 -29.83 10.64 32.16
CA VAL A 76 -29.32 9.27 31.95
C VAL A 76 -29.50 8.83 30.49
N THR A 77 -30.62 9.19 29.86
CA THR A 77 -30.88 8.81 28.46
C THR A 77 -29.92 9.52 27.49
N THR A 78 -29.74 10.83 27.66
CA THR A 78 -28.86 11.65 26.80
C THR A 78 -27.37 11.33 27.00
N TYR A 79 -26.97 10.80 28.16
CA TYR A 79 -25.63 10.27 28.42
C TYR A 79 -25.25 9.14 27.44
N PHE A 80 -26.17 8.18 27.26
CA PHE A 80 -25.96 7.05 26.35
C PHE A 80 -26.27 7.41 24.90
N ILE A 81 -27.41 8.08 24.65
CA ILE A 81 -27.97 8.33 23.33
C ILE A 81 -28.50 9.77 23.27
N ASN A 82 -27.71 10.68 22.70
CA ASN A 82 -28.09 12.08 22.51
C ASN A 82 -28.64 12.39 21.09
N ASP A 83 -28.69 11.39 20.20
CA ASP A 83 -29.16 11.54 18.81
C ASP A 83 -30.62 11.11 18.58
N LYS A 84 -31.33 10.69 19.64
CA LYS A 84 -32.72 10.21 19.50
C LYS A 84 -33.66 11.37 19.13
N PRO A 85 -34.44 11.28 18.03
CA PRO A 85 -35.33 12.37 17.60
C PRO A 85 -36.44 12.72 18.60
N SER A 86 -36.85 11.74 19.41
CA SER A 86 -37.95 11.89 20.37
C SER A 86 -37.55 12.60 21.67
N ILE A 87 -36.30 13.04 21.82
CA ILE A 87 -35.76 13.60 23.06
C ILE A 87 -35.00 14.89 22.73
N GLN A 88 -35.18 15.93 23.54
CA GLN A 88 -34.40 17.15 23.42
C GLN A 88 -32.92 16.87 23.67
N ARG A 89 -32.05 17.37 22.78
CA ARG A 89 -30.62 17.10 22.84
C ARG A 89 -29.95 17.85 23.99
N ALA A 90 -29.08 17.17 24.72
CA ALA A 90 -28.20 17.80 25.68
C ALA A 90 -27.11 18.61 24.96
N VAL A 91 -27.02 19.89 25.32
CA VAL A 91 -26.02 20.83 24.80
C VAL A 91 -25.13 21.35 25.94
N THR A 92 -23.90 21.69 25.60
CA THR A 92 -22.99 22.42 26.49
C THR A 92 -23.45 23.88 26.61
N ARG A 93 -22.87 24.65 27.55
CA ARG A 93 -23.17 26.09 27.74
C ARG A 93 -23.02 26.93 26.46
N ASN A 94 -22.16 26.51 25.53
CA ASN A 94 -21.94 27.19 24.25
C ASN A 94 -22.84 26.65 23.12
N ASN A 95 -23.98 26.04 23.43
CA ASN A 95 -24.91 25.40 22.48
C ASN A 95 -24.31 24.28 21.61
N LYS A 96 -23.09 23.82 21.91
CA LYS A 96 -22.49 22.66 21.25
C LYS A 96 -23.19 21.39 21.71
N VAL A 97 -23.60 20.54 20.78
CA VAL A 97 -24.20 19.23 21.11
C VAL A 97 -23.15 18.33 21.76
N ILE A 98 -23.48 17.77 22.92
CA ILE A 98 -22.61 16.85 23.67
C ILE A 98 -22.54 15.50 22.93
N LYS A 99 -21.32 15.00 22.68
CA LYS A 99 -21.11 13.66 22.10
C LYS A 99 -21.34 12.57 23.15
N SER A 100 -22.46 11.86 23.04
CA SER A 100 -22.81 10.70 23.85
C SER A 100 -21.93 9.47 23.57
N ILE A 101 -21.95 8.48 24.47
CA ILE A 101 -21.16 7.25 24.31
C ILE A 101 -21.52 6.54 23.01
N SER A 102 -22.81 6.39 22.70
CA SER A 102 -23.24 5.70 21.49
C SER A 102 -22.68 6.40 20.25
N GLN A 103 -22.80 7.74 20.16
CA GLN A 103 -22.26 8.51 19.03
C GLN A 103 -20.74 8.38 18.85
N ARG A 104 -19.97 8.11 19.92
CA ARG A 104 -18.54 7.83 19.81
C ARG A 104 -18.26 6.47 19.16
N LEU A 105 -19.17 5.52 19.26
CA LEU A 105 -19.00 4.17 18.72
C LEU A 105 -19.47 4.06 17.25
N LYS A 106 -20.61 4.65 16.91
CA LYS A 106 -21.24 4.58 15.58
C LYS A 106 -20.73 5.66 14.63
N GLY A 107 -20.90 5.41 13.32
CA GLY A 107 -20.56 6.36 12.25
C GLY A 107 -19.19 6.11 11.60
N LYS A 108 -18.88 6.90 10.56
CA LYS A 108 -17.62 6.78 9.80
C LYS A 108 -16.38 7.10 10.64
N GLU A 109 -16.50 8.11 11.50
CA GLU A 109 -15.45 8.54 12.44
C GLU A 109 -15.59 7.92 13.85
N GLY A 110 -16.58 7.04 14.05
CA GLY A 110 -16.76 6.35 15.33
C GLY A 110 -15.63 5.36 15.61
N HIS A 111 -15.41 4.99 16.87
CA HIS A 111 -14.30 4.12 17.28
C HIS A 111 -14.25 2.78 16.53
N ILE A 112 -15.40 2.18 16.23
CA ILE A 112 -15.44 0.89 15.53
C ILE A 112 -14.84 1.03 14.13
N ARG A 113 -15.34 1.98 13.33
CA ARG A 113 -14.88 2.12 11.95
C ARG A 113 -13.57 2.90 11.80
N GLY A 114 -13.40 3.98 12.57
CA GLY A 114 -12.29 4.91 12.44
C GLY A 114 -11.05 4.58 13.28
N HIS A 115 -11.12 3.60 14.20
CA HIS A 115 -9.95 3.19 14.98
C HIS A 115 -9.68 1.68 14.93
N LEU A 116 -10.71 0.84 14.81
CA LEU A 116 -10.54 -0.62 14.69
C LEU A 116 -10.44 -1.06 13.22
N SER A 117 -11.39 -0.67 12.36
CA SER A 117 -11.40 -1.11 10.96
C SER A 117 -10.43 -0.35 10.05
N GLY A 118 -10.19 0.92 10.32
CA GLY A 118 -9.20 1.73 9.61
C GLY A 118 -8.47 2.63 10.59
N LYS A 119 -7.16 2.47 10.71
CA LYS A 119 -6.31 3.25 11.61
C LYS A 119 -5.18 3.89 10.81
N ARG A 120 -4.68 5.03 11.30
CA ARG A 120 -3.38 5.54 10.86
C ARG A 120 -2.29 4.57 11.29
N VAL A 121 -1.34 4.32 10.39
CA VAL A 121 -0.27 3.34 10.58
C VAL A 121 1.09 4.01 10.48
N ASP A 122 2.01 3.57 11.32
CA ASP A 122 3.41 3.96 11.26
C ASP A 122 4.13 3.21 10.12
N PHE A 123 5.41 3.55 9.88
CA PHE A 123 6.25 2.93 8.85
C PHE A 123 5.64 2.96 7.45
N SER A 124 4.98 4.07 7.13
CA SER A 124 4.38 4.35 5.83
C SER A 124 4.81 5.71 5.30
N ALA A 125 4.80 5.85 3.98
CA ALA A 125 5.09 7.08 3.27
C ALA A 125 4.11 7.29 2.13
N ARG A 126 3.92 8.56 1.72
CA ARG A 126 3.08 8.97 0.60
C ARG A 126 3.82 10.01 -0.21
N SER A 127 3.81 9.85 -1.53
CA SER A 127 4.37 10.82 -2.47
C SER A 127 3.72 10.66 -3.85
N VAL A 128 3.92 11.67 -4.70
CA VAL A 128 3.52 11.67 -6.10
C VAL A 128 4.28 10.57 -6.85
N ILE A 129 3.63 9.96 -7.84
CA ILE A 129 4.23 8.95 -8.70
C ILE A 129 4.76 9.51 -10.02
N SER A 130 5.76 8.84 -10.60
CA SER A 130 6.35 9.17 -11.90
C SER A 130 6.66 7.90 -12.70
N PRO A 131 6.59 7.94 -14.04
CA PRO A 131 6.93 6.80 -14.88
C PRO A 131 8.44 6.60 -14.89
N ASP A 132 8.88 5.35 -14.86
CA ASP A 132 10.27 5.00 -15.15
C ASP A 132 10.32 3.67 -15.94
N PRO A 133 10.72 3.70 -17.22
CA PRO A 133 10.80 2.49 -18.04
C PRO A 133 12.04 1.63 -17.73
N SER A 134 13.01 2.15 -16.97
CA SER A 134 14.27 1.45 -16.67
C SER A 134 14.17 0.49 -15.49
N ILE A 135 13.13 0.62 -14.67
CA ILE A 135 12.88 -0.25 -13.52
C ILE A 135 11.99 -1.44 -13.88
N ARG A 136 12.20 -2.55 -13.18
CA ARG A 136 11.41 -3.77 -13.38
C ARG A 136 9.97 -3.60 -12.90
N ILE A 137 9.07 -4.46 -13.38
CA ILE A 137 7.65 -4.45 -12.98
C ILE A 137 7.44 -4.73 -11.48
N ASP A 138 8.36 -5.45 -10.85
CA ASP A 138 8.31 -5.81 -9.44
C ASP A 138 9.13 -4.84 -8.57
N GLN A 139 9.60 -3.73 -9.13
CA GLN A 139 10.39 -2.73 -8.43
C GLN A 139 9.62 -1.41 -8.30
N VAL A 140 9.89 -0.70 -7.21
CA VAL A 140 9.43 0.67 -6.98
C VAL A 140 10.61 1.56 -6.62
N GLY A 141 10.75 2.67 -7.34
CA GLY A 141 11.75 3.68 -7.05
C GLY A 141 11.36 4.46 -5.80
N VAL A 142 12.19 4.42 -4.76
CA VAL A 142 11.97 5.11 -3.48
C VAL A 142 12.95 6.27 -3.35
N PRO A 143 12.47 7.51 -3.09
CA PRO A 143 13.32 8.65 -2.80
C PRO A 143 14.29 8.41 -1.64
N LYS A 144 15.54 8.84 -1.79
CA LYS A 144 16.56 8.78 -0.71
C LYS A 144 16.09 9.38 0.62
N HIS A 145 15.31 10.47 0.58
CA HIS A 145 14.78 11.10 1.78
C HIS A 145 13.81 10.17 2.54
N ILE A 146 12.90 9.51 1.81
CA ILE A 146 11.95 8.55 2.37
C ILE A 146 12.68 7.32 2.90
N ALA A 147 13.68 6.82 2.18
CA ALA A 147 14.46 5.64 2.58
C ALA A 147 15.22 5.82 3.91
N LYS A 148 15.68 7.04 4.23
CA LYS A 148 16.33 7.35 5.52
C LYS A 148 15.33 7.41 6.70
N ILE A 149 14.09 7.81 6.43
CA ILE A 149 13.06 7.93 7.47
C ILE A 149 12.46 6.56 7.78
N LEU A 150 12.15 5.79 6.73
CA LEU A 150 11.59 4.46 6.88
C LEU A 150 12.66 3.47 7.31
N THR A 151 12.36 2.75 8.38
CA THR A 151 13.28 1.77 8.97
C THR A 151 12.71 0.35 8.92
N PHE A 152 13.63 -0.60 8.98
CA PHE A 152 13.33 -2.03 9.14
C PHE A 152 14.11 -2.57 10.34
N PRO A 153 13.43 -3.18 11.33
CA PRO A 153 14.07 -3.74 12.51
C PRO A 153 14.75 -5.06 12.14
N GLU A 154 16.07 -5.05 12.09
CA GLU A 154 16.87 -6.24 11.83
C GLU A 154 17.48 -6.76 13.11
N VAL A 155 17.26 -8.05 13.39
CA VAL A 155 17.84 -8.72 14.56
C VAL A 155 19.31 -8.99 14.30
N VAL A 156 20.16 -8.61 15.25
CA VAL A 156 21.59 -8.88 15.23
C VAL A 156 21.82 -10.37 15.44
N THR A 157 22.51 -10.96 14.47
CA THR A 157 22.96 -12.34 14.45
C THR A 157 24.45 -12.36 14.13
N GLN A 158 25.11 -13.49 14.37
CA GLN A 158 26.54 -13.64 14.05
C GLN A 158 26.87 -13.36 12.57
N ARG A 159 25.91 -13.55 11.65
CA ARG A 159 26.13 -13.36 10.20
C ARG A 159 26.06 -11.92 9.73
N ASN A 160 25.19 -11.10 10.33
CA ASN A 160 24.97 -9.71 9.93
C ASN A 160 25.56 -8.70 10.92
N ARG A 161 26.19 -9.15 12.00
CA ARG A 161 26.75 -8.27 13.04
C ARG A 161 27.70 -7.22 12.48
N GLU A 162 28.62 -7.61 11.61
CA GLU A 162 29.60 -6.69 11.02
C GLU A 162 28.92 -5.65 10.11
N GLU A 163 27.97 -6.08 9.28
CA GLU A 163 27.17 -5.18 8.42
C GLU A 163 26.37 -4.19 9.27
N LEU A 164 25.66 -4.67 10.30
CA LEU A 164 24.85 -3.83 11.18
C LEU A 164 25.70 -2.86 12.00
N ALA A 165 26.89 -3.27 12.46
CA ALA A 165 27.82 -2.39 13.16
C ALA A 165 28.27 -1.23 12.26
N GLN A 166 28.55 -1.49 10.98
CA GLN A 166 28.88 -0.44 10.01
C GLN A 166 27.71 0.53 9.78
N LEU A 167 26.47 0.02 9.69
CA LEU A 167 25.27 0.87 9.55
C LEU A 167 25.07 1.77 10.79
N VAL A 168 25.28 1.23 11.99
CA VAL A 168 25.22 2.01 13.24
C VAL A 168 26.30 3.08 13.28
N GLN A 169 27.53 2.75 12.86
CA GLN A 169 28.64 3.70 12.76
C GLN A 169 28.34 4.84 11.76
N ASN A 170 27.71 4.51 10.63
CA ASN A 170 27.28 5.47 9.63
C ASN A 170 26.19 6.43 10.15
N GLY A 171 25.37 5.98 11.10
CA GLY A 171 24.35 6.78 11.77
C GLY A 171 23.16 7.17 10.87
N PRO A 172 22.32 8.12 11.31
CA PRO A 172 21.06 8.46 10.63
C PRO A 172 21.24 9.34 9.37
N ASP A 173 22.38 10.01 9.23
CA ASP A 173 22.58 11.00 8.17
C ASP A 173 22.93 10.37 6.81
N LYS A 174 23.65 9.25 6.83
CA LYS A 174 24.00 8.48 5.63
C LYS A 174 22.83 7.61 5.18
N LEU A 175 22.77 7.29 3.88
CA LEU A 175 21.71 6.45 3.33
C LEU A 175 21.81 5.02 3.87
N GLU A 176 23.01 4.43 3.80
CA GLU A 176 23.34 3.13 4.40
C GLU A 176 23.63 3.32 5.89
N GLY A 177 22.57 3.58 6.64
CA GLY A 177 22.63 3.94 8.04
C GLY A 177 21.53 3.30 8.87
N ALA A 178 21.45 3.73 10.12
CA ALA A 178 20.40 3.32 11.05
C ALA A 178 19.99 4.49 11.94
N ASN A 179 18.75 4.43 12.44
CA ASN A 179 18.18 5.47 13.30
C ASN A 179 18.20 5.08 14.78
N TYR A 180 17.97 3.80 15.09
CA TYR A 180 17.84 3.32 16.46
C TYR A 180 18.48 1.95 16.66
N VAL A 181 18.91 1.69 17.88
CA VAL A 181 19.35 0.39 18.38
C VAL A 181 18.54 0.05 19.61
N ILE A 182 18.03 -1.17 19.69
CA ILE A 182 17.25 -1.68 20.82
C ILE A 182 18.04 -2.84 21.42
N ASN A 183 18.43 -2.70 22.68
CA ASN A 183 19.17 -3.76 23.37
C ASN A 183 18.26 -4.95 23.69
N PRO A 184 18.81 -6.13 24.06
CA PRO A 184 18.02 -7.29 24.45
C PRO A 184 17.07 -7.02 25.64
N GLN A 185 17.38 -6.04 26.50
CA GLN A 185 16.48 -5.60 27.58
C GLN A 185 15.30 -4.71 27.10
N GLY A 186 15.23 -4.39 25.81
CA GLY A 186 14.16 -3.56 25.22
C GLY A 186 14.39 -2.05 25.32
N VAL A 187 15.56 -1.60 25.79
CA VAL A 187 15.90 -0.17 25.86
C VAL A 187 16.26 0.34 24.46
N LYS A 188 15.54 1.36 23.99
CA LYS A 188 15.72 1.98 22.66
C LYS A 188 16.66 3.18 22.74
N PHE A 189 17.79 3.09 22.06
CA PHE A 189 18.80 4.13 21.90
C PHE A 189 18.64 4.83 20.55
N SER A 190 18.67 6.16 20.55
CA SER A 190 18.61 6.95 19.32
C SER A 190 20.01 7.35 18.87
N LEU A 191 20.35 7.01 17.63
CA LEU A 191 21.68 7.27 17.07
C LEU A 191 21.91 8.75 16.74
N SER A 192 20.84 9.55 16.60
CA SER A 192 20.95 11.00 16.40
C SER A 192 21.49 11.73 17.63
N ARG A 193 21.21 11.23 18.84
CA ARG A 193 21.61 11.84 20.11
C ARG A 193 22.88 11.24 20.70
N THR A 194 23.37 10.14 20.14
CA THR A 194 24.52 9.41 20.66
C THR A 194 25.79 9.87 19.94
N THR A 195 26.75 10.40 20.71
CA THR A 195 28.05 10.92 20.23
C THR A 195 29.06 9.80 19.98
N GLU A 196 29.08 8.77 20.81
CA GLU A 196 30.03 7.65 20.71
C GLU A 196 29.42 6.45 19.99
N ARG A 197 29.29 6.55 18.66
CA ARG A 197 28.68 5.49 17.83
C ARG A 197 29.64 4.33 17.55
N SER A 198 30.95 4.60 17.55
CA SER A 198 32.00 3.63 17.19
C SER A 198 32.32 2.61 18.29
N THR A 199 31.97 2.90 19.53
CA THR A 199 32.21 2.04 20.71
C THR A 199 31.00 1.20 21.10
N MET A 200 29.88 1.33 20.41
CA MET A 200 28.67 0.55 20.70
C MET A 200 28.86 -0.91 20.25
N HIS A 201 29.06 -1.78 21.24
CA HIS A 201 29.03 -3.22 21.04
C HIS A 201 27.58 -3.68 20.81
N LEU A 202 27.36 -4.38 19.71
CA LEU A 202 26.07 -4.99 19.39
C LEU A 202 26.02 -6.40 19.97
N ASP A 203 25.25 -6.56 21.04
CA ASP A 203 24.98 -7.87 21.64
C ASP A 203 24.09 -8.72 20.72
N ASP A 204 24.21 -10.05 20.81
CA ASP A 204 23.30 -10.96 20.12
C ASP A 204 21.85 -10.75 20.58
N ASN A 205 20.93 -10.81 19.62
CA ASN A 205 19.50 -10.48 19.79
C ASN A 205 19.17 -9.00 20.03
N SER A 206 20.15 -8.09 19.93
CA SER A 206 19.83 -6.66 19.76
C SER A 206 19.09 -6.44 18.45
N ILE A 207 18.29 -5.38 18.35
CA ILE A 207 17.57 -5.00 17.14
C ILE A 207 18.10 -3.67 16.64
N VAL A 208 18.50 -3.61 15.37
CA VAL A 208 18.92 -2.37 14.70
C VAL A 208 17.82 -1.94 13.75
N GLU A 209 17.24 -0.76 13.97
CA GLU A 209 16.31 -0.12 13.03
C GLU A 209 17.10 0.59 11.93
N ARG A 210 17.55 -0.22 10.95
CA ARG A 210 18.30 0.28 9.78
C ARG A 210 17.38 0.97 8.78
N HIS A 211 17.94 1.85 7.96
CA HIS A 211 17.22 2.45 6.83
C HIS A 211 16.79 1.39 5.81
N LEU A 212 15.80 1.75 4.99
CA LEU A 212 15.40 0.95 3.83
C LEU A 212 16.59 0.83 2.86
N LYS A 213 16.86 -0.39 2.36
CA LYS A 213 17.91 -0.67 1.37
C LYS A 213 17.35 -1.21 0.06
N ASP A 214 18.18 -1.23 -0.97
CA ASP A 214 17.80 -1.82 -2.26
C ASP A 214 17.38 -3.28 -2.09
N ASN A 215 16.37 -3.67 -2.86
CA ASN A 215 15.69 -4.98 -2.83
C ASN A 215 14.90 -5.31 -1.55
N ASP A 216 14.80 -4.41 -0.57
CA ASP A 216 13.85 -4.58 0.52
C ASP A 216 12.42 -4.66 -0.02
N ILE A 217 11.58 -5.47 0.64
CA ILE A 217 10.20 -5.69 0.20
C ILE A 217 9.31 -4.65 0.87
N VAL A 218 8.52 -3.97 0.05
CA VAL A 218 7.56 -2.95 0.46
C VAL A 218 6.20 -3.25 -0.15
N ILE A 219 5.14 -2.79 0.49
CA ILE A 219 3.79 -2.87 -0.07
C ILE A 219 3.42 -1.50 -0.62
N PHE A 220 2.94 -1.47 -1.86
CA PHE A 220 2.57 -0.24 -2.55
C PHE A 220 1.07 -0.25 -2.86
N ASN A 221 0.41 0.90 -2.67
CA ASN A 221 -1.04 1.02 -2.71
C ASN A 221 -1.48 2.33 -3.38
N ARG A 222 -2.52 2.26 -4.21
CA ARG A 222 -3.31 3.44 -4.63
C ARG A 222 -4.71 3.41 -4.00
N GLN A 223 -5.13 4.56 -3.48
CA GLN A 223 -6.49 4.76 -2.98
C GLN A 223 -7.38 5.36 -4.07
N PRO A 224 -8.66 4.95 -4.19
CA PRO A 224 -9.34 3.90 -3.42
C PRO A 224 -8.93 2.49 -3.85
N SER A 225 -8.72 1.59 -2.89
CA SER A 225 -8.33 0.20 -3.16
C SER A 225 -9.56 -0.68 -3.32
N LEU A 226 -10.02 -0.88 -4.56
CA LEU A 226 -11.22 -1.65 -4.89
C LEU A 226 -10.92 -3.12 -5.20
N HIS A 227 -9.71 -3.43 -5.62
CA HIS A 227 -9.29 -4.76 -6.03
C HIS A 227 -8.06 -5.20 -5.25
N LYS A 228 -7.83 -6.52 -5.16
CA LYS A 228 -6.63 -7.09 -4.51
C LYS A 228 -5.34 -6.48 -5.07
N MET A 229 -5.26 -6.29 -6.38
CA MET A 229 -4.10 -5.74 -7.09
C MET A 229 -3.91 -4.24 -6.89
N SER A 230 -4.86 -3.54 -6.25
CA SER A 230 -4.65 -2.16 -5.81
C SER A 230 -3.65 -2.07 -4.64
N MET A 231 -3.21 -3.21 -4.10
CA MET A 231 -2.16 -3.32 -3.08
C MET A 231 -1.25 -4.51 -3.37
N MET A 232 -0.03 -4.25 -3.87
CA MET A 232 0.93 -5.31 -4.25
C MET A 232 2.29 -5.10 -3.61
N GLY A 233 3.06 -6.17 -3.49
CA GLY A 233 4.44 -6.15 -3.03
C GLY A 233 5.41 -5.76 -4.14
N HIS A 234 6.39 -4.91 -3.80
CA HIS A 234 7.46 -4.45 -4.68
C HIS A 234 8.81 -4.55 -3.97
N HIS A 235 9.89 -4.65 -4.74
CA HIS A 235 11.26 -4.45 -4.31
C HIS A 235 11.61 -2.96 -4.37
N ALA A 236 12.07 -2.39 -3.26
CA ALA A 236 12.52 -1.02 -3.21
C ALA A 236 13.82 -0.85 -4.01
N VAL A 237 13.90 0.22 -4.79
CA VAL A 237 15.13 0.67 -5.46
C VAL A 237 15.33 2.13 -5.09
N ILE A 238 16.42 2.46 -4.43
CA ILE A 238 16.63 3.81 -3.90
C ILE A 238 17.13 4.72 -5.01
N MET A 239 16.35 5.76 -5.30
CA MET A 239 16.60 6.67 -6.40
C MET A 239 16.67 8.13 -5.95
N ARG A 240 17.28 8.96 -6.80
CA ARG A 240 17.29 10.42 -6.61
C ARG A 240 15.94 11.02 -7.02
N GLY A 241 15.60 12.16 -6.41
CA GLY A 241 14.32 12.84 -6.60
C GLY A 241 13.40 12.67 -5.39
N SER A 242 12.16 13.12 -5.54
CA SER A 242 11.16 13.16 -4.46
C SER A 242 9.91 12.31 -4.75
N THR A 243 9.78 11.78 -5.97
CA THR A 243 8.63 11.00 -6.42
C THR A 243 8.89 9.50 -6.33
N PHE A 244 7.84 8.72 -6.14
CA PHE A 244 7.91 7.27 -6.32
C PHE A 244 7.95 6.95 -7.82
N ARG A 245 8.77 6.00 -8.22
CA ARG A 245 8.85 5.58 -9.64
C ARG A 245 8.28 4.19 -9.83
N LEU A 246 7.47 4.01 -10.87
CA LEU A 246 6.92 2.70 -11.22
C LEU A 246 7.03 2.43 -12.72
N ASN A 247 7.11 1.13 -13.04
CA ASN A 247 7.03 0.66 -14.41
C ASN A 247 5.63 0.93 -14.99
N LEU A 248 5.57 1.38 -16.24
CA LEU A 248 4.33 1.74 -16.93
C LEU A 248 3.34 0.58 -17.04
N SER A 249 3.80 -0.67 -17.14
CA SER A 249 2.92 -1.84 -17.27
C SER A 249 2.09 -2.10 -16.00
N VAL A 250 2.57 -1.61 -14.85
CA VAL A 250 1.95 -1.83 -13.53
C VAL A 250 0.96 -0.71 -13.18
N THR A 251 0.86 0.34 -13.99
CA THR A 251 -0.12 1.43 -13.75
C THR A 251 -1.56 0.93 -13.85
N THR A 252 -1.83 -0.05 -14.72
CA THR A 252 -3.19 -0.54 -14.96
C THR A 252 -3.83 -1.20 -13.73
N PRO A 253 -3.22 -2.15 -13.02
CA PRO A 253 -3.82 -2.73 -11.81
C PRO A 253 -4.04 -1.70 -10.69
N TYR A 254 -3.23 -0.63 -10.64
CA TYR A 254 -3.45 0.49 -9.71
C TYR A 254 -4.48 1.50 -10.20
N ASN A 255 -4.90 1.41 -11.46
CA ASN A 255 -5.68 2.42 -12.16
C ASN A 255 -5.07 3.82 -12.02
N ALA A 256 -3.74 3.88 -12.07
CA ALA A 256 -2.94 5.08 -11.81
C ALA A 256 -2.56 5.77 -13.11
N ASP A 257 -2.47 7.09 -13.07
CA ASP A 257 -1.85 7.93 -14.10
C ASP A 257 -0.75 8.79 -13.49
N PHE A 258 -0.19 9.72 -14.27
CA PHE A 258 0.97 10.53 -13.85
C PHE A 258 0.67 12.03 -13.89
N ASP A 259 -0.58 12.42 -13.63
CA ASP A 259 -1.04 13.82 -13.67
C ASP A 259 -0.95 14.55 -12.32
N GLY A 260 -0.43 13.88 -11.29
CA GLY A 260 -0.41 14.35 -9.90
C GLY A 260 -0.85 13.29 -8.88
N ASP A 261 -1.23 12.11 -9.36
CA ASP A 261 -1.55 10.94 -8.55
C ASP A 261 -0.52 10.67 -7.42
N GLU A 262 -1.03 10.38 -6.23
CA GLU A 262 -0.25 10.02 -5.05
C GLU A 262 -0.52 8.58 -4.64
N MET A 263 0.54 7.87 -4.26
CA MET A 263 0.45 6.49 -3.78
C MET A 263 1.13 6.33 -2.42
N ASN A 264 0.65 5.33 -1.67
CA ASN A 264 1.15 5.00 -0.35
C ASN A 264 2.11 3.81 -0.43
N LEU A 265 3.17 3.86 0.38
CA LEU A 265 4.14 2.81 0.59
C LEU A 265 4.11 2.39 2.06
N HIS A 266 4.11 1.09 2.31
CA HIS A 266 4.15 0.50 3.66
C HIS A 266 5.33 -0.47 3.76
N VAL A 267 6.10 -0.39 4.85
CA VAL A 267 7.25 -1.28 5.07
C VAL A 267 6.86 -2.36 6.09
N PRO A 268 6.81 -3.65 5.68
CA PRO A 268 6.60 -4.75 6.60
C PRO A 268 7.71 -4.79 7.67
N GLN A 269 7.32 -4.80 8.94
CA GLN A 269 8.28 -4.71 10.05
C GLN A 269 8.75 -6.09 10.55
N SER A 270 7.97 -7.15 10.35
CA SER A 270 8.36 -8.50 10.77
C SER A 270 8.89 -9.33 9.60
N GLN A 271 9.78 -10.28 9.90
CA GLN A 271 10.29 -11.22 8.91
C GLN A 271 9.17 -12.09 8.30
N GLN A 272 8.18 -12.46 9.11
CA GLN A 272 7.01 -13.23 8.66
C GLN A 272 6.16 -12.41 7.67
N ALA A 273 5.85 -11.15 7.98
CA ALA A 273 5.11 -10.28 7.06
C ALA A 273 5.91 -10.03 5.77
N ARG A 274 7.23 -9.85 5.88
CA ARG A 274 8.11 -9.74 4.71
C ARG A 274 8.03 -10.99 3.82
N ALA A 275 8.02 -12.17 4.42
CA ALA A 275 7.87 -13.44 3.69
C ALA A 275 6.48 -13.57 3.04
N GLU A 276 5.41 -13.19 3.74
CA GLU A 276 4.05 -13.20 3.21
C GLU A 276 3.93 -12.32 1.96
N VAL A 277 4.43 -11.08 2.03
CA VAL A 277 4.41 -10.16 0.89
C VAL A 277 5.23 -10.71 -0.27
N LYS A 278 6.43 -11.25 0.01
CA LYS A 278 7.32 -11.82 -1.01
C LYS A 278 6.69 -12.97 -1.79
N HIS A 279 6.03 -13.89 -1.10
CA HIS A 279 5.56 -15.14 -1.72
C HIS A 279 4.12 -15.02 -2.23
N ILE A 280 3.29 -14.16 -1.65
CA ILE A 280 1.86 -14.06 -1.99
C ILE A 280 1.57 -12.79 -2.79
N MET A 281 2.07 -11.64 -2.35
CA MET A 281 1.59 -10.33 -2.85
C MET A 281 2.49 -9.68 -3.90
N LEU A 282 3.69 -10.21 -4.14
CA LEU A 282 4.65 -9.64 -5.10
C LEU A 282 4.04 -9.54 -6.50
N VAL A 283 4.34 -8.45 -7.23
CA VAL A 283 3.76 -8.17 -8.56
C VAL A 283 3.78 -9.37 -9.53
N PRO A 284 4.88 -10.14 -9.67
CA PRO A 284 4.91 -11.27 -10.60
C PRO A 284 3.84 -12.33 -10.30
N ASN A 285 3.47 -12.50 -9.03
CA ASN A 285 2.44 -13.44 -8.58
C ASN A 285 1.02 -12.87 -8.72
N GLN A 286 0.89 -11.62 -9.19
CA GLN A 286 -0.38 -10.91 -9.38
C GLN A 286 -0.59 -10.49 -10.85
N ILE A 287 0.24 -10.96 -11.79
CA ILE A 287 0.09 -10.69 -13.24
C ILE A 287 -1.25 -11.25 -13.75
N ILE A 288 -1.65 -12.45 -13.33
CA ILE A 288 -2.91 -13.08 -13.73
C ILE A 288 -3.96 -12.84 -12.64
N SER A 289 -5.10 -12.25 -13.03
CA SER A 289 -6.21 -12.00 -12.10
C SER A 289 -7.19 -13.18 -12.07
N PRO A 290 -7.56 -13.70 -10.89
CA PRO A 290 -8.59 -14.73 -10.76
C PRO A 290 -10.00 -14.22 -11.09
N GLN A 291 -10.22 -12.91 -11.24
CA GLN A 291 -11.53 -12.38 -11.60
C GLN A 291 -11.92 -12.71 -13.05
N LYS A 292 -10.94 -12.68 -13.96
CA LYS A 292 -11.14 -12.91 -15.40
C LYS A 292 -10.33 -14.10 -15.92
N ASN A 293 -9.55 -14.76 -15.07
CA ASN A 293 -8.59 -15.79 -15.46
C ASN A 293 -7.66 -15.33 -16.59
N GLY A 294 -7.23 -14.07 -16.55
CA GLY A 294 -6.44 -13.43 -17.60
C GLY A 294 -5.47 -12.39 -17.04
N PRO A 295 -4.50 -11.94 -17.86
CA PRO A 295 -3.48 -10.99 -17.44
C PRO A 295 -4.09 -9.60 -17.18
N ILE A 296 -3.71 -8.99 -16.06
CA ILE A 296 -4.04 -7.59 -15.72
C ILE A 296 -2.86 -6.64 -15.97
N ILE A 297 -1.65 -7.18 -16.06
CA ILE A 297 -0.44 -6.45 -16.43
C ILE A 297 -0.11 -6.83 -17.88
N GLY A 298 0.20 -5.85 -18.71
CA GLY A 298 0.57 -6.05 -20.11
C GLY A 298 1.19 -4.79 -20.68
N LEU A 299 1.65 -4.84 -21.93
CA LEU A 299 2.28 -3.68 -22.57
C LEU A 299 1.23 -2.60 -22.88
N VAL A 300 1.56 -1.36 -22.52
CA VAL A 300 0.69 -0.19 -22.66
C VAL A 300 1.45 0.97 -23.30
N GLN A 301 0.68 1.96 -23.79
CA GLN A 301 1.20 3.24 -24.31
C GLN A 301 2.31 3.06 -25.36
N ASP A 302 3.45 3.74 -25.18
CA ASP A 302 4.53 3.79 -26.17
C ASP A 302 5.17 2.42 -26.41
N SER A 303 5.22 1.56 -25.39
CA SER A 303 5.74 0.20 -25.55
C SER A 303 4.86 -0.64 -26.47
N LEU A 304 3.53 -0.47 -26.38
CA LEU A 304 2.58 -1.14 -27.25
C LEU A 304 2.69 -0.65 -28.70
N LEU A 305 2.80 0.67 -28.89
CA LEU A 305 2.99 1.27 -30.22
C LEU A 305 4.32 0.83 -30.84
N GLY A 306 5.40 0.86 -30.05
CA GLY A 306 6.72 0.42 -30.45
C GLY A 306 6.74 -1.04 -30.86
N CYS A 307 6.08 -1.94 -30.11
CA CYS A 307 5.96 -3.35 -30.48
C CYS A 307 5.27 -3.55 -31.83
N ARG A 308 4.20 -2.79 -32.10
CA ARG A 308 3.51 -2.86 -33.40
C ARG A 308 4.42 -2.41 -34.53
N LEU A 309 5.03 -1.23 -34.42
CA LEU A 309 5.89 -0.68 -35.46
C LEU A 309 7.14 -1.55 -35.71
N LEU A 310 7.69 -2.14 -34.65
CA LEU A 310 8.83 -3.05 -34.76
C LEU A 310 8.43 -4.33 -35.51
N THR A 311 7.23 -4.86 -35.30
CA THR A 311 6.82 -6.15 -35.86
C THR A 311 6.18 -6.08 -37.25
N LEU A 312 6.11 -4.91 -37.90
CA LEU A 312 5.65 -4.81 -39.29
C LEU A 312 6.60 -5.53 -40.27
N LYS A 313 6.06 -6.05 -41.39
CA LYS A 313 6.86 -6.76 -42.42
C LYS A 313 7.92 -5.88 -43.09
N ASN A 314 7.69 -4.57 -43.15
CA ASN A 314 8.57 -3.59 -43.79
C ASN A 314 9.62 -2.98 -42.83
N THR A 315 9.63 -3.39 -41.55
CA THR A 315 10.60 -2.87 -40.58
C THR A 315 11.87 -3.71 -40.63
N PHE A 316 12.92 -3.12 -41.20
CA PHE A 316 14.27 -3.68 -41.28
C PHE A 316 15.26 -2.83 -40.51
N LEU A 317 16.18 -3.48 -39.82
CA LEU A 317 17.21 -2.88 -38.99
C LEU A 317 18.59 -3.24 -39.53
N ASN A 318 19.50 -2.27 -39.50
CA ASN A 318 20.89 -2.49 -39.84
C ASN A 318 21.64 -3.17 -38.67
N ARG A 319 22.87 -3.63 -38.93
CA ARG A 319 23.69 -4.32 -37.93
C ARG A 319 23.92 -3.49 -36.66
N ASN A 320 24.12 -2.18 -36.79
CA ASN A 320 24.42 -1.29 -35.65
C ASN A 320 23.18 -1.09 -34.77
N GLU A 321 22.01 -0.88 -35.38
CA GLU A 321 20.72 -0.78 -34.69
C GLU A 321 20.39 -2.08 -33.96
N MET A 322 20.57 -3.21 -34.63
CA MET A 322 20.36 -4.53 -34.04
C MET A 322 21.26 -4.74 -32.82
N MET A 323 22.56 -4.45 -32.94
CA MET A 323 23.51 -4.59 -31.83
C MET A 323 23.18 -3.66 -30.65
N ASN A 324 22.76 -2.41 -30.92
CA ASN A 324 22.32 -1.49 -29.88
C ASN A 324 21.08 -1.99 -29.15
N LEU A 325 20.08 -2.54 -29.86
CA LEU A 325 18.90 -3.13 -29.24
C LEU A 325 19.26 -4.38 -28.43
N MET A 326 20.17 -5.21 -28.93
CA MET A 326 20.67 -6.37 -28.18
C MET A 326 21.34 -5.98 -26.86
N MET A 327 22.07 -4.86 -26.81
CA MET A 327 22.68 -4.38 -25.56
C MET A 327 21.66 -4.15 -24.45
N CYS A 328 20.44 -3.71 -24.78
CA CYS A 328 19.36 -3.55 -23.80
C CYS A 328 18.87 -4.89 -23.22
N ILE A 329 19.09 -6.02 -23.92
CA ILE A 329 18.64 -7.36 -23.52
C ILE A 329 19.71 -8.14 -22.75
N ILE A 330 20.99 -7.82 -22.92
CA ILE A 330 22.10 -8.57 -22.30
C ILE A 330 22.00 -8.61 -20.77
N HIS A 331 21.40 -7.58 -20.16
CA HIS A 331 21.17 -7.55 -18.71
C HIS A 331 20.13 -8.57 -18.23
N THR A 332 19.22 -9.03 -19.10
CA THR A 332 18.16 -9.98 -18.75
C THR A 332 18.46 -11.41 -19.22
N LYS A 333 19.07 -11.59 -20.39
CA LYS A 333 19.50 -12.90 -20.90
C LYS A 333 21.02 -12.95 -21.08
N LYS A 334 21.65 -13.90 -20.39
CA LYS A 334 23.06 -14.25 -20.59
C LYS A 334 23.20 -15.12 -21.85
N ASN A 335 24.26 -14.93 -22.63
CA ASN A 335 24.61 -15.71 -23.83
C ASN A 335 23.67 -15.51 -25.05
N ILE A 336 23.31 -14.26 -25.36
CA ILE A 336 22.58 -13.96 -26.60
C ILE A 336 23.54 -14.01 -27.78
N VAL A 337 23.25 -14.87 -28.76
CA VAL A 337 23.97 -14.93 -30.04
C VAL A 337 23.25 -14.03 -31.04
N LEU A 338 24.01 -13.26 -31.83
CA LEU A 338 23.45 -12.48 -32.93
C LEU A 338 22.89 -13.44 -33.99
N PRO A 339 21.57 -13.43 -34.26
CA PRO A 339 20.98 -14.32 -35.25
C PRO A 339 21.45 -13.95 -36.66
N PRO A 340 21.41 -14.88 -37.63
CA PRO A 340 21.69 -14.55 -39.03
C PRO A 340 20.67 -13.51 -39.55
N PRO A 341 21.11 -12.54 -40.36
CA PRO A 341 20.22 -11.55 -40.97
C PRO A 341 19.22 -12.22 -41.91
N CYS A 342 17.98 -11.71 -41.95
CA CYS A 342 16.95 -12.25 -42.84
C CYS A 342 17.19 -11.89 -44.32
N ILE A 343 17.89 -10.78 -44.59
CA ILE A 343 18.27 -10.36 -45.94
C ILE A 343 19.78 -10.21 -45.99
N ILE A 344 20.39 -10.92 -46.94
CA ILE A 344 21.83 -10.91 -47.20
C ILE A 344 22.04 -10.55 -48.66
N ILE A 345 22.66 -9.38 -48.92
CA ILE A 345 23.07 -8.97 -50.27
C ILE A 345 24.58 -8.72 -50.23
N PRO A 346 25.42 -9.76 -50.43
CA PRO A 346 26.87 -9.68 -50.23
C PRO A 346 27.53 -8.65 -51.14
N GLN A 347 27.05 -8.56 -52.39
CA GLN A 347 27.57 -7.65 -53.42
C GLN A 347 27.49 -6.17 -53.02
N LYS A 348 26.53 -5.80 -52.17
CA LYS A 348 26.31 -4.44 -51.70
C LYS A 348 26.67 -4.27 -50.22
N ASN A 349 27.20 -5.31 -49.57
CA ASN A 349 27.48 -5.35 -48.14
C ASN A 349 26.25 -5.01 -47.26
N ILE A 350 25.05 -5.41 -47.72
CA ILE A 350 23.79 -5.13 -47.01
C ILE A 350 23.38 -6.38 -46.22
N TYR A 351 23.30 -6.22 -44.90
CA TYR A 351 22.76 -7.21 -43.97
C TYR A 351 21.65 -6.56 -43.17
N LEU A 352 20.44 -7.09 -43.29
CA LEU A 352 19.26 -6.55 -42.60
C LEU A 352 18.61 -7.63 -41.75
N TRP A 353 18.17 -7.21 -40.56
CA TRP A 353 17.37 -8.00 -39.65
C TRP A 353 15.94 -7.48 -39.65
N SER A 354 14.95 -8.37 -39.55
CA SER A 354 13.56 -7.92 -39.39
C SER A 354 13.31 -7.56 -37.93
N GLY A 355 12.40 -6.62 -37.67
CA GLY A 355 12.02 -6.32 -36.29
C GLY A 355 11.38 -7.51 -35.55
N LYS A 356 10.79 -8.48 -36.27
CA LYS A 356 10.33 -9.76 -35.68
C LYS A 356 11.49 -10.61 -35.14
N GLN A 357 12.62 -10.65 -35.85
CA GLN A 357 13.83 -11.33 -35.36
C GLN A 357 14.34 -10.68 -34.08
N VAL A 358 14.27 -9.34 -33.99
CA VAL A 358 14.63 -8.62 -32.77
C VAL A 358 13.68 -8.95 -31.63
N PHE A 359 12.37 -8.93 -31.89
CA PHE A 359 11.36 -9.26 -30.88
C PHE A 359 11.53 -10.69 -30.35
N SER A 360 11.91 -11.63 -31.23
CA SER A 360 12.17 -13.03 -30.87
C SER A 360 13.27 -13.19 -29.80
N LEU A 361 14.25 -12.27 -29.76
CA LEU A 361 15.29 -12.30 -28.72
C LEU A 361 14.74 -12.11 -27.31
N PHE A 362 13.63 -11.38 -27.15
CA PHE A 362 12.99 -11.15 -25.86
C PHE A 362 12.17 -12.36 -25.39
N LEU A 363 11.70 -13.21 -26.31
CA LEU A 363 10.77 -14.28 -25.99
C LEU A 363 11.45 -15.48 -25.32
N PRO A 364 10.83 -16.11 -24.31
CA PRO A 364 11.25 -17.43 -23.82
C PRO A 364 10.97 -18.51 -24.87
N TYR A 365 11.45 -19.74 -24.65
CA TYR A 365 11.12 -20.89 -25.50
C TYR A 365 9.64 -21.27 -25.34
N ILE A 366 8.79 -20.68 -26.17
CA ILE A 366 7.33 -20.87 -26.15
C ILE A 366 6.78 -21.06 -27.56
N ASN A 367 5.63 -21.74 -27.62
CA ASN A 367 4.83 -21.90 -28.82
C ASN A 367 3.50 -21.16 -28.61
N TYR A 368 3.15 -20.29 -29.56
CA TYR A 368 1.95 -19.47 -29.46
C TYR A 368 1.35 -19.25 -30.85
N ASP A 369 0.04 -19.47 -30.96
CA ASP A 369 -0.74 -19.22 -32.16
C ASP A 369 -1.93 -18.34 -31.81
N PHE A 370 -2.01 -17.19 -32.48
CA PHE A 370 -3.14 -16.29 -32.33
C PHE A 370 -3.58 -15.75 -33.68
N GLN A 371 -4.86 -15.94 -33.98
CA GLN A 371 -5.47 -15.46 -35.21
C GLN A 371 -6.37 -14.28 -34.89
N ALA A 372 -6.09 -13.12 -35.49
CA ALA A 372 -6.98 -11.99 -35.40
C ALA A 372 -8.27 -12.25 -36.20
N ASP A 373 -9.41 -11.73 -35.71
CA ASP A 373 -10.74 -11.91 -36.32
C ASP A 373 -10.84 -11.41 -37.77
N THR A 374 -9.93 -10.52 -38.18
CA THR A 374 -9.87 -9.90 -39.52
C THR A 374 -9.07 -10.72 -40.54
N CYS A 375 -8.75 -11.98 -40.25
CA CYS A 375 -7.95 -12.84 -41.12
C CYS A 375 -8.76 -13.40 -42.30
N ASP A 376 -8.21 -13.31 -43.50
CA ASP A 376 -8.73 -13.99 -44.70
C ASP A 376 -8.58 -15.52 -44.51
N LYS A 377 -9.68 -16.28 -44.63
CA LYS A 377 -9.73 -17.73 -44.33
C LYS A 377 -8.97 -18.61 -45.34
N GLU A 378 -8.62 -18.07 -46.51
CA GLU A 378 -8.01 -18.83 -47.61
C GLU A 378 -6.50 -19.09 -47.43
N TRP A 379 -5.79 -18.29 -46.62
CA TRP A 379 -4.33 -18.41 -46.42
C TRP A 379 -3.98 -18.53 -44.94
N GLU A 380 -4.52 -19.57 -44.30
CA GLU A 380 -4.56 -19.71 -42.84
C GLU A 380 -3.19 -19.65 -42.15
N TRP A 381 -2.16 -20.23 -42.78
CA TRP A 381 -0.79 -20.31 -42.23
C TRP A 381 0.19 -19.30 -42.85
N MET A 382 -0.23 -18.57 -43.88
CA MET A 382 0.60 -17.58 -44.56
C MET A 382 -0.22 -16.35 -44.93
N PRO A 383 -0.75 -15.62 -43.92
CA PRO A 383 -1.66 -14.52 -44.19
C PRO A 383 -0.95 -13.39 -44.97
N PRO A 384 -1.49 -12.94 -46.11
CA PRO A 384 -0.87 -11.89 -46.91
C PRO A 384 -0.70 -10.60 -46.09
N LYS A 385 -1.69 -10.28 -45.26
CA LYS A 385 -1.74 -9.09 -44.40
C LYS A 385 -1.03 -9.24 -43.03
N ASP A 386 -0.35 -10.37 -42.78
CA ASP A 386 0.37 -10.60 -41.52
C ASP A 386 -0.53 -10.58 -40.26
N THR A 387 -1.74 -11.11 -40.39
CA THR A 387 -2.81 -11.03 -39.39
C THR A 387 -2.81 -12.16 -38.36
N ARG A 388 -2.03 -13.23 -38.57
CA ARG A 388 -1.88 -14.36 -37.64
C ARG A 388 -0.51 -14.32 -37.00
N VAL A 389 -0.47 -14.28 -35.67
CA VAL A 389 0.75 -14.35 -34.89
C VAL A 389 1.12 -15.81 -34.67
N ILE A 390 2.32 -16.17 -35.10
CA ILE A 390 2.86 -17.52 -34.97
C ILE A 390 4.24 -17.41 -34.33
N ILE A 391 4.37 -17.94 -33.12
CA ILE A 391 5.63 -18.08 -32.39
C ILE A 391 5.93 -19.57 -32.24
N ARG A 392 7.15 -19.96 -32.60
CA ARG A 392 7.66 -21.33 -32.45
C ARG A 392 9.03 -21.34 -31.82
N ASP A 393 9.18 -22.11 -30.75
CA ASP A 393 10.42 -22.21 -29.96
C ASP A 393 11.00 -20.83 -29.59
N GLY A 394 10.13 -19.86 -29.27
CA GLY A 394 10.51 -18.48 -28.97
C GLY A 394 10.81 -17.57 -30.17
N ASN A 395 10.64 -18.06 -31.40
CA ASN A 395 10.83 -17.27 -32.61
C ASN A 395 9.50 -16.80 -33.19
N LEU A 396 9.34 -15.48 -33.35
CA LEU A 396 8.20 -14.85 -34.01
C LEU A 396 8.35 -14.99 -35.53
N LEU A 397 7.64 -15.96 -36.11
CA LEU A 397 7.71 -16.30 -37.53
C LEU A 397 6.82 -15.38 -38.39
N ALA A 398 5.61 -15.11 -37.92
CA ALA A 398 4.61 -14.32 -38.62
C ALA A 398 3.74 -13.54 -37.64
N GLY A 399 3.11 -12.47 -38.14
CA GLY A 399 2.11 -11.69 -37.43
C GLY A 399 2.62 -10.37 -36.85
N ILE A 400 1.73 -9.38 -36.82
CA ILE A 400 1.96 -8.09 -36.18
C ILE A 400 1.48 -8.17 -34.73
N LEU A 401 2.32 -7.74 -33.80
CA LEU A 401 1.95 -7.67 -32.39
C LEU A 401 1.15 -6.40 -32.09
N ASP A 402 -0.03 -6.58 -31.52
CA ASP A 402 -0.98 -5.53 -31.15
C ASP A 402 -1.51 -5.73 -29.71
N LYS A 403 -2.50 -4.90 -29.34
CA LYS A 403 -3.13 -4.95 -28.01
C LYS A 403 -3.73 -6.33 -27.69
N LYS A 404 -4.23 -7.07 -28.69
CA LYS A 404 -4.81 -8.40 -28.50
C LYS A 404 -3.75 -9.48 -28.23
N THR A 405 -2.49 -9.22 -28.60
CA THR A 405 -1.40 -10.17 -28.45
C THR A 405 -0.50 -9.89 -27.25
N VAL A 406 -0.14 -8.63 -26.97
CA VAL A 406 0.80 -8.26 -25.89
C VAL A 406 0.15 -7.42 -24.78
N GLY A 407 -1.16 -7.21 -24.86
CA GLY A 407 -1.96 -6.51 -23.85
C GLY A 407 -2.74 -7.46 -22.93
N GLN A 408 -3.75 -6.91 -22.25
CA GLN A 408 -4.56 -7.58 -21.21
C GLN A 408 -5.75 -8.38 -21.79
N SER A 409 -5.55 -9.07 -22.90
CA SER A 409 -6.56 -9.92 -23.54
C SER A 409 -6.51 -11.35 -23.03
N GLU A 410 -7.64 -12.05 -23.15
CA GLU A 410 -7.68 -13.49 -22.91
C GLU A 410 -6.79 -14.23 -23.92
N LYS A 411 -5.99 -15.17 -23.42
CA LYS A 411 -4.99 -15.93 -24.20
C LYS A 411 -3.92 -15.05 -24.86
N SER A 412 -3.63 -13.87 -24.32
CA SER A 412 -2.51 -13.06 -24.81
C SER A 412 -1.16 -13.67 -24.40
N LEU A 413 -0.09 -13.10 -24.97
CA LEU A 413 1.30 -13.42 -24.66
C LEU A 413 1.79 -12.81 -23.33
N ALA A 414 1.02 -11.86 -22.77
CA ALA A 414 1.42 -10.98 -21.66
C ALA A 414 1.50 -11.69 -20.30
#